data_AF-A0AAV8FVF0-F1
#
_entry.id   AF-A0AAV8FVF0-F1
#
_cell.length_a   1.000
_cell.length_b   1.000
_cell.length_c   1.000
_cell.angle_alpha   90.00
_cell.angle_beta   90.00
_cell.angle_gamma   90.00
#
_symmetry.space_group_name_H-M   'P 1'
#
loop_
_entity.id
_entity.type
_entity.pdbx_description
1 polymer ?
#
loop_
_entity_poly.entity_id
_entity_poly.type
_entity_poly.pdbx_seq_one_letter_code
_entity_poly.pdbx_strand_id
1 'polypeptide(L)'
;MKQWPGSYCDTSSGCCYPSYGKPPSDFDIHGLWPNYNNGSYPSNCDPNNPFDLSKIQDLVTSLRPNWASLACPSSDSTSFWQHEWEKHGTCSETILDEHSYFQDALNLKSMTNLLSCLKSANISPNGGSYTLTSIKNAISACIGHVPWIECNKDASGRYQLYQVYICVDHSGTTLIDCPVFPTGACGSSIIFPTF
;
A
#
# COMPACT_ATOMS: atom_id res chain seq x y z
N MET A 1 1.07 -1.50 -3.90
CA MET A 1 0.56 -2.08 -2.64
C MET A 1 -0.09 -1.01 -1.80
N LYS A 2 -1.04 -1.43 -0.98
CA LYS A 2 -1.69 -0.58 0.02
C LYS A 2 -1.61 -1.27 1.39
N GLN A 3 -1.50 -0.50 2.46
CA GLN A 3 -1.28 -0.99 3.82
C GLN A 3 -2.41 -0.54 4.73
N TRP A 4 -2.86 -1.40 5.64
CA TRP A 4 -3.78 -1.01 6.71
C TRP A 4 -3.00 -0.43 7.90
N PRO A 5 -3.20 0.86 8.26
CA PRO A 5 -2.43 1.51 9.32
C PRO A 5 -2.66 0.88 10.70
N GLY A 6 -3.87 0.37 10.98
CA GLY A 6 -4.17 -0.33 12.24
C GLY A 6 -3.25 -1.53 12.47
N SER A 7 -3.02 -2.33 11.42
CA SER A 7 -2.16 -3.52 11.50
C SER A 7 -0.68 -3.20 11.50
N TYR A 8 -0.28 -2.00 11.11
CA TYR A 8 1.10 -1.55 11.30
C TYR A 8 1.34 -1.15 12.77
N CYS A 9 0.39 -0.42 13.34
CA CYS A 9 0.52 0.21 14.65
C CYS A 9 0.26 -0.69 15.86
N ASP A 10 -0.48 -1.79 15.71
CA ASP A 10 -0.86 -2.67 16.83
C ASP A 10 0.07 -3.87 17.05
N THR A 11 1.22 -3.87 16.36
CA THR A 11 2.31 -4.84 16.60
C THR A 11 3.09 -4.49 17.87
N SER A 12 3.95 -5.41 18.34
CA SER A 12 4.83 -5.14 19.49
C SER A 12 5.79 -3.97 19.29
N SER A 13 6.05 -3.58 18.05
CA SER A 13 6.95 -2.47 17.71
C SER A 13 6.28 -1.10 17.88
N GLY A 14 4.95 -1.03 17.90
CA GLY A 14 4.19 0.21 17.87
C GLY A 14 4.43 1.03 16.59
N CYS A 15 3.96 2.27 16.59
CA CYS A 15 4.16 3.21 15.48
C CYS A 15 4.17 4.66 15.96
N CYS A 16 4.55 5.57 15.08
CA CYS A 16 4.46 7.00 15.30
C CYS A 16 3.56 7.61 14.23
N TYR A 17 2.62 8.47 14.65
CA TYR A 17 1.87 9.25 13.68
C TYR A 17 2.77 10.30 13.03
N PRO A 18 2.52 10.66 11.75
CA PRO A 18 3.20 11.76 11.09
C PRO A 18 3.10 13.08 11.87
N SER A 19 3.99 14.01 11.57
CA SER A 19 4.04 15.34 12.22
C SER A 19 2.78 16.17 11.98
N TYR A 20 2.01 15.85 10.94
CA TYR A 20 0.74 16.45 10.59
C TYR A 20 -0.48 15.74 11.20
N GLY A 21 -0.27 14.78 12.11
CA GLY A 21 -1.33 14.13 12.88
C GLY A 21 -1.66 12.70 12.43
N LYS A 22 -2.66 12.10 13.08
CA LYS A 22 -3.12 10.73 12.79
C LYS A 22 -3.68 10.65 11.36
N PRO A 23 -3.22 9.70 10.52
CA PRO A 23 -3.80 9.48 9.20
C PRO A 23 -5.28 9.05 9.28
N PRO A 24 -6.04 9.19 8.19
CA PRO A 24 -7.39 8.63 8.10
C PRO A 24 -7.41 7.12 8.38
N SER A 25 -8.51 6.61 8.93
CA SER A 25 -8.74 5.16 9.08
C SER A 25 -9.15 4.55 7.74
N ASP A 26 -8.23 4.58 6.77
CA ASP A 26 -8.32 4.03 5.43
C ASP A 26 -6.99 3.33 5.05
N PHE A 27 -6.99 2.51 3.99
CA PHE A 27 -5.78 1.92 3.46
C PHE A 27 -4.83 2.98 2.93
N ASP A 28 -3.60 2.98 3.41
CA ASP A 28 -2.56 3.91 2.99
C ASP A 28 -1.78 3.35 1.78
N ILE A 29 -1.18 4.19 0.95
CA ILE A 29 -0.24 3.70 -0.07
C ILE A 29 1.04 3.27 0.64
N HIS A 30 1.55 2.07 0.32
CA HIS A 30 2.91 1.71 0.67
C HIS A 30 3.86 2.05 -0.48
N GLY A 31 3.52 1.61 -1.70
CA GLY A 31 4.40 1.75 -2.86
C GLY A 31 3.79 1.30 -4.18
N LEU A 32 4.38 1.74 -5.28
CA LEU A 32 4.11 1.29 -6.65
C LEU A 32 5.38 0.63 -7.18
N TRP A 33 5.47 -0.70 -7.16
CA TRP A 33 6.75 -1.39 -7.41
C TRP A 33 6.77 -2.06 -8.77
N PRO A 34 7.71 -1.69 -9.67
CA PRO A 34 8.01 -2.49 -10.85
C PRO A 34 8.40 -3.90 -10.45
N ASN A 35 7.89 -4.90 -11.18
CA ASN A 35 8.12 -6.32 -10.88
C ASN A 35 8.25 -7.11 -12.18
N TYR A 36 9.07 -8.16 -12.17
CA TYR A 36 9.17 -9.10 -13.29
C TYR A 36 8.15 -10.23 -13.12
N ASN A 37 7.73 -10.83 -14.24
CA ASN A 37 6.74 -11.92 -14.26
C ASN A 37 7.23 -13.21 -13.58
N ASN A 38 8.54 -13.35 -13.33
CA ASN A 38 9.13 -14.48 -12.62
C ASN A 38 9.14 -14.30 -11.08
N GLY A 39 8.63 -13.17 -10.58
CA GLY A 39 8.57 -12.85 -9.16
C GLY A 39 9.78 -12.09 -8.61
N SER A 40 10.87 -11.92 -9.37
CA SER A 40 11.93 -10.97 -8.99
C SER A 40 11.52 -9.53 -9.32
N TYR A 41 12.25 -8.55 -8.79
CA TYR A 41 12.01 -7.13 -9.06
C TYR A 41 13.31 -6.36 -9.23
N PRO A 42 13.33 -5.30 -10.06
CA PRO A 42 14.43 -4.35 -10.09
C PRO A 42 14.36 -3.40 -8.89
N SER A 43 15.50 -2.91 -8.43
CA SER A 43 15.57 -1.92 -7.34
C SER A 43 16.79 -1.02 -7.48
N ASN A 44 16.66 0.24 -7.03
CA ASN A 44 17.75 1.23 -7.02
C ASN A 44 18.36 1.42 -8.42
N CYS A 45 17.52 1.66 -9.42
CA CYS A 45 17.88 1.55 -10.83
C CYS A 45 18.68 2.74 -11.37
N ASP A 46 18.49 3.94 -10.82
CA ASP A 46 19.27 5.11 -11.19
C ASP A 46 19.71 5.92 -9.96
N PRO A 47 20.98 5.81 -9.53
CA PRO A 47 21.51 6.63 -8.44
C PRO A 47 21.71 8.10 -8.82
N ASN A 48 21.61 8.47 -10.11
CA ASN A 48 21.76 9.84 -10.59
C ASN A 48 20.42 10.59 -10.70
N ASN A 49 19.30 9.93 -10.39
CA ASN A 49 17.97 10.54 -10.33
C ASN A 49 17.41 10.52 -8.89
N PRO A 50 18.07 11.25 -7.96
CA PRO A 50 17.60 11.32 -6.58
C PRO A 50 16.22 11.97 -6.51
N PHE A 51 15.50 11.64 -5.44
CA PHE A 51 14.21 12.26 -5.14
C PHE A 51 14.33 13.78 -5.03
N ASP A 52 13.39 14.49 -5.64
CA ASP A 52 13.29 15.95 -5.62
C ASP A 52 11.85 16.37 -5.27
N LEU A 53 11.64 16.68 -3.99
CA LEU A 53 10.36 17.13 -3.45
C LEU A 53 9.74 18.29 -4.24
N SER A 54 10.55 19.14 -4.89
CA SER A 54 10.03 20.26 -5.68
C SER A 54 9.23 19.80 -6.92
N LYS A 55 9.54 18.62 -7.47
CA LYS A 55 8.82 18.02 -8.59
C LYS A 55 7.43 17.53 -8.22
N ILE A 56 7.12 17.35 -6.94
CA ILE A 56 5.83 16.83 -6.45
C ILE A 56 5.13 17.77 -5.48
N GLN A 57 5.56 19.03 -5.44
CA GLN A 57 5.10 19.99 -4.43
C GLN A 57 3.58 20.22 -4.46
N ASP A 58 2.96 20.11 -5.63
CA ASP A 58 1.52 20.17 -5.85
C ASP A 58 0.78 18.93 -5.31
N LEU A 59 1.46 17.78 -5.24
CA LEU A 59 0.89 16.52 -4.75
C LEU A 59 0.97 16.34 -3.24
N VAL A 60 1.83 17.10 -2.53
CA VAL A 60 2.10 16.92 -1.09
C VAL A 60 0.83 16.92 -0.23
N THR A 61 -0.14 17.80 -0.52
CA THR A 61 -1.41 17.86 0.21
C THR A 61 -2.23 16.58 0.06
N SER A 62 -2.15 15.94 -1.11
CA SER A 62 -2.78 14.66 -1.41
C SER A 62 -1.97 13.48 -0.86
N LEU A 63 -0.64 13.55 -0.88
CA LEU A 63 0.23 12.48 -0.39
C LEU A 63 0.13 12.30 1.13
N ARG A 64 0.09 13.38 1.92
CA ARG A 64 0.05 13.28 3.39
C ARG A 64 -1.05 12.37 3.95
N PRO A 65 -2.34 12.47 3.54
CA PRO A 65 -3.38 11.58 4.04
C PRO A 65 -3.44 10.22 3.33
N ASN A 66 -2.68 10.01 2.25
CA ASN A 66 -2.83 8.85 1.37
C ASN A 66 -1.54 8.04 1.14
N TRP A 67 -0.39 8.50 1.63
CA TRP A 67 0.90 7.83 1.60
C TRP A 67 1.74 8.21 2.83
N ALA A 68 1.21 8.02 4.04
CA ALA A 68 1.87 8.48 5.26
C ALA A 68 2.93 7.49 5.79
N SER A 69 4.00 8.03 6.36
CA SER A 69 4.96 7.23 7.14
C SER A 69 4.44 7.04 8.57
N LEU A 70 4.35 5.78 8.99
CA LEU A 70 4.04 5.38 10.38
C LEU A 70 5.28 4.98 11.19
N ALA A 71 6.47 5.04 10.57
CA ALA A 71 7.73 4.72 11.23
C ALA A 71 8.05 5.73 12.34
N CYS A 72 8.81 5.28 13.35
CA CYS A 72 9.32 6.13 14.42
C CYS A 72 10.77 6.57 14.16
N PRO A 73 11.15 7.81 14.53
CA PRO A 73 10.30 8.85 15.12
C PRO A 73 9.31 9.46 14.11
N SER A 74 8.31 10.19 14.62
CA SER A 74 7.35 10.96 13.81
C SER A 74 8.07 11.81 12.75
N SER A 75 7.57 11.79 11.51
CA SER A 75 8.14 12.52 10.38
C SER A 75 7.07 13.16 9.50
N ASP A 76 7.48 13.98 8.54
CA ASP A 76 6.61 14.55 7.51
C ASP A 76 6.37 13.61 6.32
N SER A 77 6.85 12.35 6.41
CA SER A 77 6.80 11.31 5.38
C SER A 77 7.72 11.52 4.17
N THR A 78 8.45 12.64 4.08
CA THR A 78 9.32 12.94 2.93
C THR A 78 10.42 11.88 2.74
N SER A 79 11.02 11.38 3.83
CA SER A 79 12.03 10.32 3.76
C SER A 79 11.45 8.98 3.28
N PHE A 80 10.17 8.73 3.54
CA PHE A 80 9.50 7.53 3.05
C PHE A 80 9.21 7.64 1.55
N TRP A 81 8.72 8.80 1.09
CA TRP A 81 8.54 9.05 -0.35
C TRP A 81 9.87 8.98 -1.10
N GLN A 82 10.93 9.55 -0.54
CA GLN A 82 12.28 9.42 -1.07
C GLN A 82 12.69 7.95 -1.22
N HIS A 83 12.49 7.13 -0.19
CA HIS A 83 12.80 5.70 -0.25
C HIS A 83 12.05 4.99 -1.38
N GLU A 84 10.75 5.24 -1.49
CA GLU A 84 9.89 4.61 -2.50
C GLU A 84 10.27 5.05 -3.92
N TRP A 85 10.62 6.33 -4.12
CA TRP A 85 11.14 6.81 -5.39
C TRP A 85 12.49 6.17 -5.73
N GLU A 86 13.50 6.37 -4.89
CA GLU A 86 14.88 5.97 -5.19
C GLU A 86 15.03 4.46 -5.36
N LYS A 87 14.29 3.66 -4.58
CA LYS A 87 14.34 2.21 -4.66
C LYS A 87 13.45 1.63 -5.75
N HIS A 88 12.25 2.18 -5.97
CA HIS A 88 11.24 1.58 -6.84
C HIS A 88 10.86 2.46 -8.02
N GLY A 89 10.57 3.74 -7.80
CA GLY A 89 10.23 4.70 -8.86
C GLY A 89 11.32 4.86 -9.91
N THR A 90 12.60 4.83 -9.51
CA THR A 90 13.74 4.91 -10.44
C THR A 90 13.76 3.77 -11.47
N CYS A 91 13.12 2.64 -11.15
CA CYS A 91 13.00 1.49 -12.04
C CYS A 91 11.84 1.59 -13.04
N SER A 92 11.05 2.67 -12.99
CA SER A 92 9.97 2.96 -13.93
C SER A 92 10.20 4.24 -14.76
N GLU A 93 11.36 4.88 -14.64
CA GLU A 93 11.64 6.22 -15.21
C GLU A 93 11.43 6.35 -16.72
N THR A 94 11.60 5.26 -17.46
CA THR A 94 11.34 5.23 -18.91
C THR A 94 9.86 5.44 -19.28
N ILE A 95 8.97 5.41 -18.28
CA ILE A 95 7.51 5.42 -18.41
C ILE A 95 6.91 6.50 -17.50
N LEU A 96 7.35 6.52 -16.24
CA LEU A 96 6.86 7.39 -15.18
C LEU A 96 8.02 8.21 -14.64
N ASP A 97 7.99 9.52 -14.87
CA ASP A 97 8.85 10.44 -14.12
C ASP A 97 8.39 10.52 -12.65
N GLU A 98 9.15 11.25 -11.84
CA GLU A 98 8.89 11.36 -10.39
C GLU A 98 7.47 11.86 -10.10
N HIS A 99 7.01 12.91 -10.78
CA HIS A 99 5.66 13.43 -10.59
C HIS A 99 4.60 12.39 -10.95
N SER A 100 4.72 11.77 -12.14
CA SER A 100 3.77 10.77 -12.63
C SER A 100 3.72 9.54 -11.73
N TYR A 101 4.85 9.09 -11.20
CA TYR A 101 4.93 7.96 -10.25
C TYR A 101 4.05 8.19 -9.01
N PHE A 102 4.17 9.35 -8.37
CA PHE A 102 3.37 9.68 -7.20
C PHE A 102 1.91 9.98 -7.56
N GLN A 103 1.66 10.68 -8.66
CA GLN A 103 0.32 11.01 -9.13
C GLN A 103 -0.48 9.76 -9.49
N ASP A 104 0.12 8.79 -10.17
CA ASP A 104 -0.56 7.55 -10.56
C ASP A 104 -0.77 6.60 -9.39
N ALA A 105 0.15 6.55 -8.44
CA ALA A 105 -0.10 5.84 -7.19
C ALA A 105 -1.32 6.40 -6.42
N LEU A 106 -1.48 7.73 -6.37
CA LEU A 106 -2.66 8.38 -5.81
C LEU A 106 -3.93 8.03 -6.60
N ASN A 107 -3.87 8.08 -7.94
CA ASN A 107 -4.98 7.70 -8.82
C ASN A 107 -5.40 6.25 -8.59
N LEU A 108 -4.46 5.32 -8.50
CA LEU A 108 -4.69 3.91 -8.23
C LEU A 108 -5.28 3.66 -6.85
N LYS A 109 -4.88 4.43 -5.83
CA LYS A 109 -5.52 4.35 -4.51
C LYS A 109 -6.98 4.77 -4.58
N SER A 110 -7.27 5.88 -5.26
CA SER A 110 -8.64 6.38 -5.45
C SER A 110 -9.50 5.39 -6.25
N MET A 111 -8.96 4.85 -7.33
CA MET A 111 -9.63 3.87 -8.20
C MET A 111 -9.96 2.57 -7.46
N THR A 112 -9.07 2.08 -6.61
CA THR A 112 -9.25 0.77 -5.95
C THR A 112 -10.06 0.83 -4.66
N ASN A 113 -10.10 1.99 -3.99
CA ASN A 113 -10.91 2.31 -2.79
C ASN A 113 -11.22 1.09 -1.89
N LEU A 114 -10.15 0.44 -1.40
CA LEU A 114 -10.23 -0.87 -0.76
C LEU A 114 -11.18 -0.92 0.42
N LEU A 115 -11.18 0.12 1.26
CA LEU A 115 -12.07 0.16 2.42
C LEU A 115 -13.54 0.20 2.00
N SER A 116 -13.89 0.94 0.94
CA SER A 116 -15.25 0.94 0.40
C SER A 116 -15.63 -0.45 -0.12
N CYS A 117 -14.75 -1.09 -0.90
CA CYS A 117 -14.99 -2.45 -1.41
C CYS A 117 -15.28 -3.45 -0.28
N LEU A 118 -14.49 -3.41 0.79
CA LEU A 118 -14.68 -4.27 1.96
C LEU A 118 -15.99 -3.95 2.70
N LYS A 119 -16.29 -2.67 2.92
CA LYS A 119 -17.53 -2.24 3.61
C LYS A 119 -18.78 -2.65 2.84
N SER A 120 -18.78 -2.57 1.52
CA SER A 120 -19.90 -3.05 0.67
C SER A 120 -20.18 -4.54 0.84
N ALA A 121 -19.21 -5.32 1.30
CA ALA A 121 -19.35 -6.75 1.63
C ALA A 121 -19.53 -6.99 3.15
N ASN A 122 -19.87 -5.97 3.94
CA ASN A 122 -19.99 -6.02 5.40
C ASN A 122 -18.68 -6.40 6.13
N ILE A 123 -17.53 -6.12 5.52
CA ILE A 123 -16.21 -6.29 6.14
C ILE A 123 -15.71 -4.92 6.59
N SER A 124 -15.64 -4.69 7.89
CA SER A 124 -15.25 -3.39 8.46
C SER A 124 -14.09 -3.52 9.44
N PRO A 125 -13.25 -2.48 9.58
CA PRO A 125 -12.13 -2.45 10.53
C PRO A 125 -12.63 -2.23 11.96
N ASN A 126 -13.28 -3.26 12.51
CA ASN A 126 -13.96 -3.24 13.81
C ASN A 126 -13.28 -4.19 14.83
N GLY A 127 -12.10 -4.71 14.52
CA GLY A 127 -11.43 -5.73 15.32
C GLY A 127 -12.01 -7.14 15.14
N GLY A 128 -13.00 -7.31 14.26
CA GLY A 128 -13.60 -8.60 13.92
C GLY A 128 -12.67 -9.49 13.11
N SER A 129 -13.01 -10.78 13.06
CA SER A 129 -12.31 -11.78 12.25
C SER A 129 -13.11 -12.11 10.99
N TYR A 130 -12.42 -12.14 9.85
CA TYR A 130 -13.02 -12.42 8.55
C TYR A 130 -12.20 -13.49 7.85
N THR A 131 -12.86 -14.32 7.03
CA THR A 131 -12.13 -15.33 6.24
C THR A 131 -11.28 -14.66 5.18
N LEU A 132 -10.10 -15.22 4.91
CA LEU A 132 -9.23 -14.72 3.83
C LEU A 132 -9.95 -14.73 2.48
N THR A 133 -10.75 -15.77 2.23
CA THR A 133 -11.57 -15.90 1.02
C THR A 133 -12.60 -14.79 0.91
N SER A 134 -13.31 -14.43 1.98
CA SER A 134 -14.30 -13.33 1.93
C SER A 134 -13.63 -11.98 1.64
N ILE A 135 -12.44 -11.72 2.18
CA ILE A 135 -11.68 -10.49 1.89
C ILE A 135 -11.28 -10.43 0.42
N LYS A 136 -10.68 -11.52 -0.10
CA LYS A 136 -10.27 -11.61 -1.51
C LYS A 136 -11.46 -11.46 -2.47
N ASN A 137 -12.57 -12.12 -2.18
CA ASN A 137 -13.77 -12.07 -3.01
C ASN A 137 -14.42 -10.67 -3.00
N ALA A 138 -14.48 -10.01 -1.84
CA ALA A 138 -15.03 -8.66 -1.73
C ALA A 138 -14.24 -7.65 -2.56
N ILE A 139 -12.90 -7.70 -2.49
CA ILE A 139 -12.04 -6.83 -3.28
C ILE A 139 -12.15 -7.19 -4.77
N SER A 140 -12.06 -8.48 -5.12
CA SER A 140 -12.14 -8.95 -6.52
C SER A 140 -13.45 -8.57 -7.20
N ALA A 141 -14.59 -8.72 -6.51
CA ALA A 141 -15.90 -8.32 -7.04
C ALA A 141 -16.02 -6.81 -7.27
N CYS A 142 -15.25 -6.00 -6.52
CA CYS A 142 -15.26 -4.55 -6.60
C CYS A 142 -14.35 -4.02 -7.71
N ILE A 143 -13.13 -4.55 -7.83
CA ILE A 143 -12.10 -4.03 -8.75
C ILE A 143 -11.93 -4.87 -10.03
N GLY A 144 -12.58 -6.03 -10.12
CA GLY A 144 -12.51 -6.94 -11.27
C GLY A 144 -11.27 -7.85 -11.32
N HIS A 145 -10.37 -7.77 -10.33
CA HIS A 145 -9.10 -8.49 -10.29
C HIS A 145 -8.83 -9.09 -8.92
N VAL A 146 -8.19 -10.27 -8.91
CA VAL A 146 -7.88 -10.99 -7.66
C VAL A 146 -6.68 -10.34 -6.97
N PRO A 147 -6.83 -9.80 -5.74
CA PRO A 147 -5.69 -9.26 -5.01
C PRO A 147 -4.87 -10.37 -4.33
N TRP A 148 -3.64 -10.05 -3.99
CA TRP A 148 -2.89 -10.77 -2.97
C TRP A 148 -2.98 -10.07 -1.63
N ILE A 149 -3.06 -10.86 -0.56
CA ILE A 149 -3.24 -10.38 0.81
C ILE A 149 -2.04 -10.82 1.60
N GLU A 150 -1.36 -9.85 2.20
CA GLU A 150 -0.31 -10.08 3.17
C GLU A 150 -0.85 -9.87 4.58
N CYS A 151 -0.43 -10.74 5.49
CA CYS A 151 -0.78 -10.67 6.90
C CYS A 151 0.47 -10.52 7.74
N ASN A 152 0.39 -9.71 8.79
CA ASN A 152 1.32 -9.75 9.89
C ASN A 152 0.60 -10.28 11.14
N LYS A 153 1.23 -10.12 12.32
CA LYS A 153 0.63 -10.47 13.60
C LYS A 153 0.56 -9.26 14.52
N ASP A 154 -0.56 -9.09 15.21
CA ASP A 154 -0.70 -8.10 16.27
C ASP A 154 0.19 -8.45 17.48
N ALA A 155 0.25 -7.58 18.49
CA ALA A 155 0.99 -7.83 19.72
C ALA A 155 0.54 -9.08 20.51
N SER A 156 -0.65 -9.62 20.21
CA SER A 156 -1.18 -10.87 20.77
C SER A 156 -0.89 -12.11 19.92
N GLY A 157 -0.17 -11.95 18.79
CA GLY A 157 0.23 -13.03 17.90
C GLY A 157 -0.87 -13.48 16.91
N ARG A 158 -1.98 -12.74 16.78
CA ARG A 158 -3.09 -13.07 15.88
C ARG A 158 -2.83 -12.55 14.48
N TYR A 159 -3.12 -13.35 13.45
CA TYR A 159 -3.02 -12.91 12.07
C TYR A 159 -4.03 -11.80 11.76
N GLN A 160 -3.59 -10.79 11.03
CA GLN A 160 -4.41 -9.64 10.67
C GLN A 160 -4.13 -9.14 9.25
N LEU A 161 -5.12 -8.46 8.66
CA LEU A 161 -5.03 -7.88 7.32
C LEU A 161 -4.02 -6.73 7.31
N TYR A 162 -2.84 -6.95 6.75
CA TYR A 162 -1.76 -5.97 6.77
C TYR A 162 -1.62 -5.22 5.45
N GLN A 163 -1.35 -5.91 4.34
CA GLN A 163 -1.23 -5.27 3.04
C GLN A 163 -2.06 -5.97 1.95
N VAL A 164 -2.43 -5.17 0.96
CA VAL A 164 -3.15 -5.59 -0.24
C VAL A 164 -2.34 -5.25 -1.47
N TYR A 165 -2.07 -6.28 -2.26
CA TYR A 165 -1.31 -6.25 -3.51
C TYR A 165 -2.30 -6.34 -4.66
N ILE A 166 -2.22 -5.37 -5.56
CA ILE A 166 -2.98 -5.32 -6.81
C ILE A 166 -1.96 -5.00 -7.90
N CYS A 167 -2.04 -5.70 -9.02
CA CYS A 167 -1.14 -5.50 -10.14
C CYS A 167 -1.71 -4.46 -11.10
N VAL A 168 -0.78 -3.71 -11.69
CA VAL A 168 -1.05 -2.78 -12.77
C VAL A 168 -0.19 -3.14 -13.97
N ASP A 169 -0.62 -2.75 -15.15
CA ASP A 169 0.15 -2.90 -16.36
C ASP A 169 1.45 -2.08 -16.33
N HIS A 170 2.29 -2.30 -17.33
CA HIS A 170 3.60 -1.65 -17.41
C HIS A 170 3.51 -0.13 -17.49
N SER A 171 2.40 0.44 -17.98
CA SER A 171 2.18 1.89 -17.97
C SER A 171 1.83 2.45 -16.60
N GLY A 172 1.54 1.60 -15.61
CA GLY A 172 1.25 2.01 -14.23
C GLY A 172 -0.18 2.50 -14.00
N THR A 173 -1.09 2.32 -14.95
CA THR A 173 -2.40 3.00 -14.92
C THR A 173 -3.59 2.05 -14.96
N THR A 174 -3.43 0.85 -15.54
CA THR A 174 -4.53 -0.09 -15.74
C THR A 174 -4.38 -1.28 -14.80
N LEU A 175 -5.45 -1.68 -14.11
CA LEU A 175 -5.44 -2.90 -13.31
C LEU A 175 -5.31 -4.13 -14.23
N ILE A 176 -4.53 -5.11 -13.79
CA ILE A 176 -4.38 -6.40 -14.47
C ILE A 176 -4.43 -7.55 -13.47
N ASP A 177 -4.68 -8.75 -13.97
CA ASP A 177 -4.44 -9.96 -13.18
C ASP A 177 -2.94 -10.11 -12.93
N CYS A 178 -2.59 -10.39 -11.68
CA CYS A 178 -1.19 -10.55 -11.30
C CYS A 178 -0.57 -11.78 -11.97
N PRO A 179 0.54 -11.63 -12.74
CA PRO A 179 1.23 -12.76 -13.36
C PRO A 179 1.84 -13.72 -12.32
N VAL A 180 2.21 -13.18 -11.16
CA VAL A 180 2.83 -13.88 -10.05
C VAL A 180 2.42 -13.21 -8.74
N PHE A 181 2.28 -13.99 -7.68
CA PHE A 181 2.03 -13.47 -6.34
C PHE A 181 3.25 -13.69 -5.44
N PRO A 182 3.49 -12.79 -4.46
CA PRO A 182 4.45 -13.03 -3.40
C PRO A 182 4.16 -14.32 -2.65
N THR A 183 5.18 -14.89 -2.01
CA THR A 183 5.00 -15.95 -1.02
C THR A 183 4.68 -15.34 0.34
N GLY A 184 3.83 -15.99 1.11
CA GLY A 184 3.42 -15.50 2.42
C GLY A 184 2.34 -16.37 3.04
N ALA A 185 2.17 -16.25 4.36
CA ALA A 185 1.18 -17.02 5.10
C ALA A 185 0.21 -16.08 5.81
N CYS A 186 -1.08 -16.29 5.53
CA CYS A 186 -2.19 -15.76 6.29
C CYS A 186 -2.94 -16.93 6.95
N GLY A 187 -3.58 -16.67 8.09
CA GLY A 187 -4.58 -17.60 8.63
C GLY A 187 -5.78 -17.74 7.69
N SER A 188 -6.55 -18.83 7.82
CA SER A 188 -7.82 -18.98 7.09
C SER A 188 -8.83 -17.90 7.46
N SER A 189 -8.74 -17.40 8.69
CA SER A 189 -9.43 -16.19 9.17
C SER A 189 -8.42 -15.25 9.82
N ILE A 190 -8.58 -13.95 9.57
CA ILE A 190 -7.66 -12.89 10.02
C ILE A 190 -8.45 -11.73 10.63
N ILE A 191 -7.82 -10.99 11.53
CA ILE A 191 -8.40 -9.80 12.15
C ILE A 191 -8.35 -8.62 11.17
N PHE A 192 -9.38 -7.78 11.17
CA PHE A 192 -9.33 -6.45 10.57
C PHE A 192 -9.41 -5.40 11.69
N PRO A 193 -8.26 -4.96 12.23
CA PRO A 193 -8.24 -4.15 13.46
C PRO A 193 -8.79 -2.75 13.20
N THR A 194 -9.27 -2.11 14.25
CA THR A 194 -9.54 -0.66 14.25
C THR A 194 -8.23 0.11 14.06
N PHE A 195 -8.31 1.32 13.49
CA PHE A 195 -7.22 2.28 13.50
C PHE A 195 -7.62 3.55 14.23
#